data_AF-A0A935ZXR0-F1
#
_entry.id   AF-A0A935ZXR0-F1
#
_cell.length_a   1.000
_cell.length_b   1.000
_cell.length_c   1.000
_cell.angle_alpha   90.00
_cell.angle_beta   90.00
_cell.angle_gamma   90.00
#
_symmetry.space_group_name_H-M   'P 1'
#
loop_
_entity.id
_entity.type
_entity.pdbx_description
1 polymer ?
#
loop_
_entity_poly.entity_id
_entity_poly.type
_entity_poly.pdbx_seq_one_letter_code
_entity_poly.pdbx_strand_id
1 'polypeptide(L)'
;MRVSCLLLLLATTLACSKQPAEQPTTTPEPAPTGDTGDDGTTNERPGLTAAACEGQGGKVVGDIGDGAVHRPDYKCPDSGNAPVGSIVADPGGPVAIEGAVCCL
;
A
#
# COMPACT_ATOMS: atom_id res chain seq x y z
N MET A 1 59.67 32.78 11.62
CA MET A 1 58.87 31.54 11.53
C MET A 1 57.44 31.95 11.18
N ARG A 2 56.93 31.57 10.00
CA ARG A 2 56.04 30.41 9.78
C ARG A 2 54.75 30.54 10.60
N VAL A 3 53.51 30.43 10.11
CA VAL A 3 52.84 29.94 8.90
C VAL A 3 51.36 30.29 9.21
N SER A 4 50.59 30.92 8.29
CA SER A 4 49.48 30.27 7.55
C SER A 4 48.44 29.60 8.46
N CYS A 5 47.11 29.73 8.32
CA CYS A 5 46.21 30.06 7.21
C CYS A 5 44.90 30.51 7.89
N LEU A 6 44.37 31.70 7.61
CA LEU A 6 43.36 31.89 6.55
C LEU A 6 42.23 30.83 6.63
N LEU A 7 41.30 31.01 7.57
CA LEU A 7 40.04 30.27 7.62
C LEU A 7 39.13 30.83 6.52
N LEU A 8 39.23 30.22 5.34
CA LEU A 8 38.43 30.49 4.16
C LEU A 8 36.98 30.06 4.39
N LEU A 9 36.11 31.04 4.23
CA LEU A 9 34.69 30.93 3.92
C LEU A 9 34.43 30.17 2.60
N LEU A 10 33.22 29.63 2.52
CA LEU A 10 32.40 29.40 1.32
C LEU A 10 32.62 28.15 0.45
N ALA A 11 31.60 27.29 0.54
CA ALA A 11 30.87 26.65 -0.57
C ALA A 11 31.67 25.90 -1.65
N THR A 12 31.59 24.57 -1.63
CA THR A 12 31.46 23.80 -2.89
C THR A 12 30.53 22.61 -2.71
N THR A 13 29.59 22.57 -3.64
CA THR A 13 28.50 21.63 -3.86
C THR A 13 29.02 20.22 -4.14
N LEU A 14 28.46 19.21 -3.46
CA LEU A 14 28.57 17.81 -3.88
C LEU A 14 27.86 17.63 -5.23
N ALA A 15 28.61 17.82 -6.32
CA ALA A 15 28.24 17.34 -7.64
C ALA A 15 28.71 15.89 -7.79
N CYS A 16 27.83 14.94 -7.44
CA CYS A 16 28.02 13.54 -7.80
C CYS A 16 27.11 13.23 -8.99
N SER A 17 27.68 13.32 -10.19
CA SER A 17 27.06 12.85 -11.43
C SER A 17 26.93 11.33 -11.39
N LYS A 18 25.71 10.81 -11.42
CA LYS A 18 25.45 9.39 -11.67
C LYS A 18 24.27 9.18 -12.62
N GLN A 19 24.65 9.10 -13.89
CA GLN A 19 24.11 8.27 -14.97
C GLN A 19 22.66 8.49 -15.44
N PRO A 20 22.45 8.80 -16.74
CA PRO A 20 21.20 8.51 -17.42
C PRO A 20 21.03 6.99 -17.45
N ALA A 21 20.11 6.47 -16.64
CA ALA A 21 19.57 5.16 -16.90
C ALA A 21 18.61 5.32 -18.08
N GLU A 22 19.01 4.79 -19.24
CA GLU A 22 18.10 4.42 -20.31
C GLU A 22 16.93 3.65 -19.66
N GLN A 23 15.73 4.23 -19.65
CA GLN A 23 14.54 3.44 -19.38
C GLN A 23 14.41 2.47 -20.55
N PRO A 24 14.48 1.15 -20.32
CA PRO A 24 14.02 0.21 -21.32
C PRO A 24 12.57 0.58 -21.62
N THR A 25 12.25 0.75 -22.89
CA THR A 25 10.89 0.75 -23.38
C THR A 25 10.33 -0.65 -23.13
N THR A 26 9.90 -0.93 -21.90
CA THR A 26 9.03 -2.07 -21.63
C THR A 26 7.66 -1.70 -22.12
N THR A 27 7.39 -2.15 -23.35
CA THR A 27 6.10 -2.72 -23.76
C THR A 27 5.24 -3.03 -22.54
N PRO A 28 3.99 -2.53 -22.45
CA PRO A 28 3.08 -2.96 -21.41
C PRO A 28 2.92 -4.48 -21.51
N GLU A 29 3.62 -5.19 -20.63
CA GLU A 29 3.36 -6.57 -20.31
C GLU A 29 1.93 -6.57 -19.75
N PRO A 30 0.99 -7.33 -20.35
CA PRO A 30 -0.32 -7.47 -19.76
C PRO A 30 -0.10 -8.01 -18.35
N ALA A 31 -0.51 -7.22 -17.35
CA ALA A 31 -0.46 -7.62 -15.96
C ALA A 31 -1.06 -9.03 -15.85
N PRO A 32 -0.44 -9.93 -15.05
CA PRO A 32 -0.96 -11.27 -14.87
C PRO A 32 -2.42 -11.15 -14.46
N THR A 33 -3.30 -11.79 -15.23
CA THR A 33 -4.66 -12.09 -14.82
C THR A 33 -4.56 -12.59 -13.39
N GLY A 34 -5.11 -11.82 -12.44
CA GLY A 34 -5.15 -12.19 -11.03
C GLY A 34 -5.78 -13.57 -10.96
N ASP A 35 -4.91 -14.56 -10.80
CA ASP A 35 -5.27 -15.94 -10.57
C ASP A 35 -6.15 -15.90 -9.34
N THR A 36 -7.40 -16.26 -9.56
CA THR A 36 -8.41 -16.39 -8.52
C THR A 36 -7.93 -17.52 -7.62
N GLY A 37 -7.13 -17.16 -6.62
CA GLY A 37 -6.76 -18.02 -5.50
C GLY A 37 -7.94 -18.22 -4.57
N ASP A 38 -9.04 -18.72 -5.14
CA ASP A 38 -10.12 -19.37 -4.43
C ASP A 38 -9.62 -20.78 -4.07
N ASP A 39 -8.94 -20.88 -2.93
CA ASP A 39 -8.77 -22.17 -2.26
C ASP A 39 -9.21 -22.03 -0.80
N GLY A 40 -10.54 -22.04 -0.65
CA GLY A 40 -11.20 -22.63 0.51
C GLY A 40 -11.28 -21.79 1.78
N THR A 41 -12.48 -21.29 2.06
CA THR A 41 -13.03 -20.93 3.39
C THR A 41 -12.67 -19.57 4.00
N THR A 42 -12.63 -18.50 3.22
CA THR A 42 -12.96 -17.17 3.76
C THR A 42 -14.48 -17.07 3.86
N ASN A 43 -15.02 -16.76 5.04
CA ASN A 43 -16.40 -16.27 5.18
C ASN A 43 -16.60 -15.20 4.09
N GLU A 44 -17.45 -15.47 3.09
CA GLU A 44 -17.67 -14.63 1.91
C GLU A 44 -18.25 -13.28 2.33
N ARG A 45 -17.36 -12.39 2.78
CA ARG A 45 -17.69 -11.01 3.09
C ARG A 45 -17.90 -10.28 1.78
N PRO A 46 -18.96 -9.45 1.66
CA PRO A 46 -19.16 -8.62 0.48
C PRO A 46 -17.89 -7.81 0.19
N GLY A 47 -17.46 -7.80 -1.07
CA GLY A 47 -16.40 -6.90 -1.52
C GLY A 47 -16.96 -5.48 -1.65
N LEU A 48 -16.27 -4.50 -1.07
CA LEU A 48 -16.61 -3.08 -1.19
C LEU A 48 -15.37 -2.23 -1.43
N THR A 49 -15.54 -1.08 -2.08
CA THR A 49 -14.42 -0.15 -2.29
C THR A 49 -14.16 0.68 -1.03
N ALA A 50 -12.95 1.24 -0.89
CA ALA A 50 -12.63 2.13 0.22
C ALA A 50 -13.63 3.31 0.30
N ALA A 51 -13.96 3.91 -0.85
CA ALA A 51 -14.93 5.00 -0.92
C ALA A 51 -16.34 4.58 -0.44
N ALA A 52 -16.77 3.35 -0.76
CA ALA A 52 -18.05 2.83 -0.28
C ALA A 52 -18.04 2.56 1.23
N CYS A 53 -16.89 2.20 1.81
CA CYS A 53 -16.73 2.03 3.26
C CYS A 53 -16.88 3.38 3.98
N GLU A 54 -16.13 4.37 3.53
CA GLU A 54 -16.12 5.72 4.09
C GLU A 54 -17.48 6.41 3.92
N GLY A 55 -18.15 6.18 2.78
CA GLY A 55 -19.50 6.67 2.52
C GLY A 55 -20.56 6.13 3.48
N GLN A 56 -20.32 4.98 4.12
CA GLN A 56 -21.16 4.40 5.17
C GLN A 56 -20.77 4.86 6.58
N GLY A 57 -19.78 5.75 6.71
CA GLY A 57 -19.20 6.17 7.98
C GLY A 57 -18.17 5.19 8.55
N GLY A 58 -17.76 4.19 7.76
CA GLY A 58 -16.76 3.22 8.14
C GLY A 58 -15.32 3.68 7.98
N LYS A 59 -14.41 2.86 8.48
CA LYS A 59 -12.97 3.01 8.34
C LYS A 59 -12.38 1.77 7.66
N VAL A 60 -11.45 2.02 6.75
CA VAL A 60 -10.64 0.97 6.15
C VAL A 60 -9.54 0.57 7.14
N VAL A 61 -9.52 -0.71 7.51
CA VAL A 61 -8.50 -1.30 8.36
C VAL A 61 -7.67 -2.27 7.52
N GLY A 62 -6.40 -1.94 7.33
CA GLY A 62 -5.45 -2.81 6.62
C GLY A 62 -4.88 -3.89 7.51
N ASP A 63 -4.50 -5.01 6.90
CA ASP A 63 -3.73 -6.08 7.52
C ASP A 63 -2.25 -5.69 7.59
N ILE A 64 -1.61 -5.97 8.72
CA ILE A 64 -0.17 -5.68 8.91
C ILE A 64 0.69 -6.80 8.28
N GLY A 65 0.08 -7.88 7.78
CA GLY A 65 0.75 -9.06 7.23
C GLY A 65 0.71 -10.27 8.17
N ASP A 66 -0.12 -10.27 9.22
CA ASP A 66 -0.39 -11.46 10.03
C ASP A 66 -1.60 -12.26 9.54
N GLY A 67 -2.28 -11.77 8.49
CA GLY A 67 -3.49 -12.37 7.92
C GLY A 67 -4.70 -12.25 8.85
N ALA A 68 -4.66 -11.33 9.83
CA ALA A 68 -5.71 -11.17 10.82
C ALA A 68 -7.06 -10.99 10.18
N VAL A 69 -7.14 -10.11 9.19
CA VAL A 69 -8.39 -9.69 8.55
C VAL A 69 -9.08 -10.82 7.79
N HIS A 70 -8.37 -11.89 7.45
CA HIS A 70 -8.90 -13.08 6.77
C HIS A 70 -9.49 -14.09 7.74
N ARG A 71 -9.19 -13.98 9.04
CA ARG A 71 -9.74 -14.87 10.05
C ARG A 71 -11.27 -14.71 10.16
N PRO A 72 -12.02 -15.82 10.34
CA PRO A 72 -13.48 -15.77 10.46
C PRO A 72 -13.93 -15.06 11.74
N ASP A 73 -13.10 -15.08 12.78
CA ASP A 73 -13.31 -14.44 14.08
C ASP A 73 -12.73 -13.02 14.19
N TYR A 74 -12.16 -12.48 13.10
CA TYR A 74 -11.64 -11.11 13.10
C TYR A 74 -12.70 -10.10 13.54
N LYS A 75 -12.32 -9.25 14.49
CA LYS A 75 -13.12 -8.14 15.00
C LYS A 75 -12.42 -6.81 14.73
N CYS A 76 -13.21 -5.83 14.33
CA CYS A 76 -12.76 -4.47 14.16
C CYS A 76 -12.21 -3.93 15.49
N PRO A 77 -11.02 -3.32 15.49
CA PRO A 77 -10.35 -2.91 16.73
C PRO A 77 -11.12 -1.82 17.49
N ASP A 78 -11.82 -0.95 16.76
CA ASP A 78 -12.55 0.17 17.36
C ASP A 78 -13.91 -0.24 17.94
N SER A 79 -14.64 -1.13 17.26
CA SER A 79 -16.02 -1.47 17.62
C SER A 79 -16.19 -2.87 18.23
N GLY A 80 -15.22 -3.77 18.06
CA GLY A 80 -15.33 -5.18 18.45
C GLY A 80 -16.32 -5.99 17.59
N ASN A 81 -16.90 -5.38 16.55
CA ASN A 81 -17.85 -6.03 15.64
C ASN A 81 -17.12 -6.77 14.51
N ALA A 82 -17.83 -7.67 13.83
CA ALA A 82 -17.31 -8.24 12.59
C ALA A 82 -17.22 -7.14 11.51
N PRO A 83 -16.22 -7.18 10.62
CA PRO A 83 -16.14 -6.25 9.50
C PRO A 83 -17.33 -6.44 8.57
N VAL A 84 -17.84 -5.32 8.04
CA VAL A 84 -19.03 -5.31 7.16
C VAL A 84 -18.72 -5.80 5.75
N GLY A 85 -17.45 -5.80 5.37
CA GLY A 85 -16.98 -6.42 4.16
C GLY A 85 -15.48 -6.27 3.95
N SER A 86 -14.98 -6.88 2.89
CA SER A 86 -13.57 -6.81 2.51
C SER A 86 -13.36 -5.68 1.52
N ILE A 87 -12.26 -4.94 1.65
CA ILE A 87 -11.91 -3.88 0.72
C ILE A 87 -11.34 -4.49 -0.55
N VAL A 88 -11.95 -4.14 -1.68
CA VAL A 88 -11.49 -4.50 -3.02
C VAL A 88 -11.01 -3.26 -3.75
N ALA A 89 -10.06 -3.44 -4.67
CA ALA A 89 -9.57 -2.37 -5.51
C ALA A 89 -10.68 -1.80 -6.40
N ASP A 90 -10.64 -0.49 -6.62
CA ASP A 90 -11.45 0.12 -7.68
C ASP A 90 -11.02 -0.43 -9.05
N PRO A 91 -11.97 -0.68 -9.97
CA PRO A 91 -11.65 -1.16 -11.30
C PRO A 91 -10.79 -0.11 -12.05
N GLY A 92 -9.55 -0.49 -12.35
CA GLY A 92 -8.57 0.40 -13.00
C GLY A 92 -7.81 1.34 -12.06
N GLY A 93 -7.99 1.23 -10.75
CA GLY A 93 -7.19 1.92 -9.75
C GLY A 93 -5.79 1.31 -9.58
N PRO A 94 -4.86 1.98 -8.86
CA PRO A 94 -3.65 1.33 -8.39
C PRO A 94 -4.01 0.05 -7.62
N VAL A 95 -3.24 -1.02 -7.79
CA VAL A 95 -3.46 -2.32 -7.11
C VAL A 95 -3.72 -2.04 -5.63
N ALA A 96 -4.96 -2.24 -5.18
CA ALA A 96 -5.29 -2.02 -3.77
C ALA A 96 -4.52 -3.04 -2.95
N ILE A 97 -4.09 -2.60 -1.77
CA ILE A 97 -3.51 -3.47 -0.76
C ILE A 97 -4.54 -4.57 -0.47
N GLU A 98 -4.31 -5.77 -1.00
CA GLU A 98 -5.09 -6.94 -0.62
C GLU A 98 -4.97 -7.14 0.89
N GLY A 99 -6.07 -7.54 1.53
CA GLY A 99 -6.10 -7.68 2.99
C GLY A 99 -6.47 -6.40 3.72
N ALA A 100 -7.47 -5.65 3.25
CA ALA A 100 -8.12 -4.63 4.07
C ALA A 100 -9.61 -4.94 4.25
N VAL A 101 -10.20 -4.47 5.34
CA VAL A 101 -11.63 -4.65 5.66
C VAL A 101 -12.28 -3.34 6.07
N CYS A 102 -13.60 -3.28 5.92
CA CYS A 102 -14.39 -2.15 6.36
C CYS A 102 -14.95 -2.37 7.76
N CYS A 103 -14.69 -1.40 8.64
CA CYS A 103 -15.13 -1.41 10.02
C CYS A 103 -16.04 -0.22 10.33
N LEU A 104 -17.17 -0.47 10.97
CA LEU A 104 -18.10 0.53 11.49
C LEU A 104 -17.94 0.67 13.01
#